data_AF-A0AAP0HSZ1-F1
#
_entry.id   AF-A0AAP0HSZ1-F1
#
_cell.length_a   1.000
_cell.length_b   1.000
_cell.length_c   1.000
_cell.angle_alpha   90.00
_cell.angle_beta   90.00
_cell.angle_gamma   90.00
#
_symmetry.space_group_name_H-M   'P 1'
#
loop_
_entity.id
_entity.type
_entity.pdbx_description
1 polymer ?
#
loop_
_entity_poly.entity_id
_entity_poly.type
_entity_poly.pdbx_seq_one_letter_code
_entity_poly.pdbx_strand_id
1 'polypeptide(L)'
;MAAPPLSAAAAAAAAGRSLSPLFSTATWKKLPLHLGFPSQTLRRRGAAAPTVVTVGVTAASAAAEGFDLAPPPIDHDLLEAMVDLGAEVSEDGVVETFGNDEEAIAAAADGGVVAVDLTHFGRIRVSGDDRIRFLHNQSTANFEHLHEGQGCDTVFVTPTARTIDIAHAWVMKNAITLVVSPVTCGSITEMLRKYIFFADKVEIDDITKQTCFFVLLGPKSKQVMENLNLGNIVGKPYGTHQHYNVSGMPITVGVGSIISEDGFSLLLSPAVAGSVWKRLLSLGVIPMGVSAWERHRILQGRPAPGKELTSEFNVLEAGLWNAVSVDKGCYKGQETISRLITYDGVKQRLWGIHLSAPVEQGSPITVDGKKVGKLTSYAQGRKESDHFGLGYIKRQAAAAGSEVNIGDVKGTVVDVPFLARQSPLTRVSSPKQN
;
A
#
# COMPACT_ATOMS: atom_id res chain seq x y z
N MET A 1 -73.45 7.94 -13.25
CA MET A 1 -73.21 8.85 -14.39
C MET A 1 -71.79 9.36 -14.25
N ALA A 2 -70.85 9.20 -15.17
CA ALA A 2 -70.72 8.41 -16.38
C ALA A 2 -69.20 8.23 -16.60
N ALA A 3 -68.82 7.09 -17.16
CA ALA A 3 -67.52 6.82 -17.80
C ALA A 3 -67.84 6.41 -19.26
N PRO A 4 -66.88 6.12 -20.16
CA PRO A 4 -65.57 6.72 -20.50
C PRO A 4 -65.61 7.15 -22.01
N PRO A 5 -64.52 7.14 -22.83
CA PRO A 5 -63.90 5.88 -23.29
C PRO A 5 -62.36 5.87 -23.50
N LEU A 6 -61.84 4.63 -23.53
CA LEU A 6 -60.58 4.15 -24.11
C LEU A 6 -60.67 4.05 -25.66
N SER A 7 -59.50 4.02 -26.35
CA SER A 7 -59.21 3.27 -27.62
C SER A 7 -58.07 3.97 -28.41
N ALA A 8 -57.12 3.35 -29.12
CA ALA A 8 -56.64 1.97 -29.22
C ALA A 8 -55.31 1.91 -30.02
N ALA A 9 -54.64 0.77 -29.85
CA ALA A 9 -53.64 0.06 -30.65
C ALA A 9 -53.32 0.50 -32.10
N ALA A 10 -52.03 0.36 -32.46
CA ALA A 10 -51.62 -0.33 -33.70
C ALA A 10 -50.19 -0.90 -33.60
N ALA A 11 -50.07 -2.21 -33.75
CA ALA A 11 -48.86 -2.96 -34.07
C ALA A 11 -48.80 -3.20 -35.59
N ALA A 12 -47.60 -3.23 -36.18
CA ALA A 12 -47.35 -3.91 -37.46
C ALA A 12 -45.88 -4.32 -37.58
N ALA A 13 -45.67 -5.63 -37.73
CA ALA A 13 -44.45 -6.28 -38.13
C ALA A 13 -44.34 -6.33 -39.66
N ALA A 14 -43.12 -6.44 -40.22
CA ALA A 14 -42.72 -7.54 -41.14
C ALA A 14 -41.46 -7.22 -41.96
N ALA A 15 -40.68 -8.30 -42.17
CA ALA A 15 -39.70 -8.58 -43.23
C ALA A 15 -38.38 -7.77 -43.24
N GLY A 16 -37.17 -8.35 -43.27
CA GLY A 16 -36.73 -9.69 -43.66
C GLY A 16 -35.91 -9.62 -44.95
N ARG A 17 -34.57 -9.64 -44.83
CA ARG A 17 -33.53 -10.13 -45.80
C ARG A 17 -32.16 -9.59 -45.34
N SER A 18 -31.27 -10.40 -44.77
CA SER A 18 -30.29 -11.26 -45.47
C SER A 18 -29.47 -10.52 -46.51
N LEU A 19 -28.17 -10.32 -46.23
CA LEU A 19 -27.03 -10.71 -47.07
C LEU A 19 -25.71 -10.46 -46.31
N SER A 20 -24.98 -11.54 -46.06
CA SER A 20 -23.60 -11.55 -45.56
C SER A 20 -22.60 -11.46 -46.75
N PRO A 21 -21.27 -11.60 -46.55
CA PRO A 21 -20.30 -10.53 -46.75
C PRO A 21 -19.41 -10.74 -47.99
N LEU A 22 -18.74 -9.68 -48.47
CA LEU A 22 -17.65 -9.81 -49.44
C LEU A 22 -16.36 -9.13 -48.95
N PHE A 23 -15.32 -9.95 -48.99
CA PHE A 23 -13.91 -9.74 -48.73
C PHE A 23 -13.29 -8.52 -49.40
N SER A 24 -12.23 -7.98 -48.79
CA SER A 24 -10.96 -7.79 -49.51
C SER A 24 -9.78 -7.64 -48.54
N THR A 25 -8.94 -8.67 -48.51
CA THR A 25 -7.59 -8.67 -47.98
C THR A 25 -6.65 -8.03 -49.01
N ALA A 26 -5.78 -7.11 -48.58
CA ALA A 26 -4.71 -6.57 -49.42
C ALA A 26 -3.34 -6.86 -48.78
N THR A 27 -2.78 -7.98 -49.23
CA THR A 27 -1.36 -8.37 -49.14
C THR A 27 -0.46 -7.40 -49.89
N TRP A 28 0.67 -7.00 -49.29
CA TRP A 28 1.78 -6.36 -50.01
C TRP A 28 2.85 -7.42 -50.32
N LYS A 29 3.07 -7.69 -51.61
CA LYS A 29 4.14 -8.53 -52.15
C LYS A 29 5.18 -7.66 -52.85
N LYS A 30 6.45 -7.98 -52.59
CA LYS A 30 7.69 -7.54 -53.25
C LYS A 30 7.67 -7.71 -54.78
N LEU A 31 8.47 -6.91 -55.51
CA LEU A 31 9.47 -7.36 -56.52
C LEU A 31 10.41 -6.18 -56.94
N PRO A 32 11.48 -6.38 -57.75
CA PRO A 32 12.87 -6.09 -57.35
C PRO A 32 13.61 -5.13 -58.33
N LEU A 33 14.90 -4.85 -58.08
CA LEU A 33 15.86 -4.56 -59.15
C LEU A 33 17.30 -4.83 -58.67
N HIS A 34 17.99 -5.67 -59.44
CA HIS A 34 19.42 -5.99 -59.37
C HIS A 34 20.21 -5.11 -60.36
N LEU A 35 21.51 -4.92 -60.07
CA LEU A 35 22.67 -4.55 -60.92
C LEU A 35 23.50 -3.50 -60.15
N GLY A 36 24.82 -3.53 -59.96
CA GLY A 36 25.95 -4.39 -60.30
C GLY A 36 27.20 -3.64 -59.81
N PHE A 37 28.22 -4.35 -59.32
CA PHE A 37 29.48 -3.80 -58.77
C PHE A 37 30.30 -2.98 -59.80
N PRO A 38 31.21 -2.08 -59.35
CA PRO A 38 32.61 -2.50 -59.21
C PRO A 38 33.34 -1.98 -57.97
N SER A 39 34.36 -2.76 -57.60
CA SER A 39 35.40 -2.55 -56.61
C SER A 39 36.27 -1.30 -56.86
N GLN A 40 36.51 -0.51 -55.82
CA GLN A 40 37.75 0.28 -55.69
C GLN A 40 38.24 0.29 -54.23
N THR A 41 39.47 -0.19 -54.06
CA THR A 41 40.34 -0.02 -52.90
C THR A 41 40.70 1.46 -52.69
N LEU A 42 40.44 2.01 -51.50
CA LEU A 42 41.14 3.21 -51.03
C LEU A 42 41.49 3.10 -49.54
N ARG A 43 42.76 3.39 -49.25
CA ARG A 43 43.40 3.36 -47.93
C ARG A 43 42.91 4.51 -47.03
N ARG A 44 42.81 4.19 -45.73
CA ARG A 44 43.05 5.01 -44.52
C ARG A 44 42.38 6.40 -44.42
N ARG A 45 41.52 6.55 -43.41
CA ARG A 45 41.78 7.39 -42.20
C ARG A 45 40.78 7.01 -41.10
N GLY A 46 41.28 6.96 -39.87
CA GLY A 46 40.61 6.35 -38.73
C GLY A 46 39.31 7.04 -38.30
N ALA A 47 38.34 6.22 -37.92
CA ALA A 47 37.21 6.61 -37.10
C ALA A 47 37.09 5.54 -36.00
N ALA A 48 37.12 5.98 -34.74
CA ALA A 48 37.04 5.13 -33.58
C ALA A 48 35.70 4.38 -33.55
N ALA A 49 35.75 3.07 -33.31
CA ALA A 49 34.58 2.25 -33.07
C ALA A 49 33.94 2.62 -31.72
N PRO A 50 32.61 2.50 -31.55
CA PRO A 50 31.98 2.70 -30.26
C PRO A 50 32.36 1.55 -29.34
N THR A 51 33.02 1.88 -28.23
CA THR A 51 33.32 0.94 -27.16
C THR A 51 32.02 0.46 -26.52
N VAL A 52 31.65 -0.78 -26.78
CA VAL A 52 30.59 -1.48 -26.05
C VAL A 52 31.10 -1.74 -24.64
N VAL A 53 30.65 -0.95 -23.67
CA VAL A 53 30.90 -1.20 -22.24
C VAL A 53 29.99 -2.34 -21.81
N THR A 54 30.55 -3.54 -21.75
CA THR A 54 29.89 -4.70 -21.15
C THR A 54 30.05 -4.57 -19.63
N VAL A 55 28.98 -4.23 -18.92
CA VAL A 55 28.99 -4.26 -17.44
C VAL A 55 28.81 -5.71 -17.00
N GLY A 56 29.92 -6.37 -16.71
CA GLY A 56 29.92 -7.70 -16.10
C GLY A 56 29.56 -7.59 -14.61
N VAL A 57 28.51 -8.30 -14.18
CA VAL A 57 28.24 -8.53 -12.76
C VAL A 57 29.19 -9.64 -12.30
N THR A 58 30.27 -9.28 -11.63
CA THR A 58 31.13 -10.23 -10.91
C THR A 58 30.78 -10.24 -9.43
N ALA A 59 30.44 -11.41 -8.90
CA ALA A 59 30.39 -11.64 -7.46
C ALA A 59 31.83 -11.57 -6.92
N ALA A 60 32.13 -10.54 -6.14
CA ALA A 60 33.43 -10.39 -5.47
C ALA A 60 33.26 -10.58 -3.96
N SER A 61 34.04 -11.51 -3.42
CA SER A 61 34.35 -11.63 -2.00
C SER A 61 35.37 -10.54 -1.65
N ALA A 62 35.02 -9.63 -0.73
CA ALA A 62 35.91 -8.60 -0.22
C ALA A 62 36.10 -8.80 1.29
N ALA A 63 37.36 -8.87 1.71
CA ALA A 63 37.79 -8.89 3.09
C ALA A 63 37.45 -7.57 3.80
N ALA A 64 37.16 -7.67 5.09
CA ALA A 64 36.76 -6.54 5.93
C ALA A 64 37.95 -5.59 6.18
N GLU A 65 37.93 -4.42 5.55
CA GLU A 65 38.67 -3.24 6.01
C GLU A 65 37.74 -2.27 6.74
N GLY A 66 38.34 -1.52 7.67
CA GLY A 66 37.68 -0.77 8.73
C GLY A 66 36.57 0.17 8.25
N PHE A 67 35.44 0.11 8.96
CA PHE A 67 34.31 1.02 8.84
C PHE A 67 34.79 2.46 9.07
N ASP A 68 34.91 3.23 8.00
CA ASP A 68 34.99 4.68 8.11
C ASP A 68 33.60 5.19 8.53
N LEU A 69 33.53 5.78 9.73
CA LEU A 69 32.32 6.32 10.35
C LEU A 69 32.12 7.81 10.00
N ALA A 70 32.92 8.38 9.09
CA ALA A 70 32.63 9.70 8.56
C ALA A 70 31.24 9.66 7.89
N PRO A 71 30.25 10.45 8.38
CA PRO A 71 28.97 10.52 7.71
C PRO A 71 29.24 10.98 6.26
N PRO A 72 28.73 10.27 5.23
CA PRO A 72 28.80 10.77 3.88
C PRO A 72 28.18 12.18 3.85
N PRO A 73 28.65 13.10 3.00
CA PRO A 73 28.04 14.40 2.87
C PRO A 73 26.53 14.22 2.71
N ILE A 74 25.77 14.79 3.64
CA ILE A 74 24.31 14.80 3.61
C ILE A 74 23.97 15.74 2.47
N ASP A 75 23.91 15.20 1.25
CA ASP A 75 23.26 15.93 0.18
C ASP A 75 21.79 16.04 0.60
N HIS A 76 21.36 17.26 0.93
CA HIS A 76 19.97 17.63 1.17
C HIS A 76 19.11 17.53 -0.12
N ASP A 77 19.57 16.72 -1.08
CA ASP A 77 19.10 16.61 -2.46
C ASP A 77 17.68 16.06 -2.56
N LEU A 78 17.16 15.31 -1.58
CA LEU A 78 15.81 14.77 -1.70
C LEU A 78 14.74 15.87 -1.59
N LEU A 79 14.75 16.62 -0.49
CA LEU A 79 13.72 17.63 -0.24
C LEU A 79 13.88 18.79 -1.21
N GLU A 80 15.12 19.21 -1.49
CA GLU A 80 15.42 20.21 -2.51
C GLU A 80 14.91 19.75 -3.89
N ALA A 81 15.18 18.51 -4.31
CA ALA A 81 14.66 18.00 -5.57
C ALA A 81 13.12 17.93 -5.62
N MET A 82 12.46 17.70 -4.48
CA MET A 82 10.99 17.74 -4.41
C MET A 82 10.45 19.16 -4.52
N VAL A 83 11.07 20.12 -3.84
CA VAL A 83 10.70 21.54 -3.93
C VAL A 83 10.90 22.07 -5.35
N ASP A 84 11.99 21.69 -6.02
CA ASP A 84 12.24 22.03 -7.43
C ASP A 84 11.15 21.48 -8.38
N LEU A 85 10.44 20.43 -7.97
CA LEU A 85 9.29 19.86 -8.69
C LEU A 85 7.96 20.52 -8.30
N GLY A 86 7.97 21.55 -7.45
CA GLY A 86 6.79 22.25 -6.98
C GLY A 86 6.13 21.63 -5.74
N ALA A 87 6.87 20.83 -4.96
CA ALA A 87 6.34 20.32 -3.68
C ALA A 87 6.04 21.46 -2.70
N GLU A 88 4.84 21.44 -2.15
CA GLU A 88 4.50 22.18 -0.93
C GLU A 88 4.85 21.31 0.27
N VAL A 89 5.71 21.83 1.14
CA VAL A 89 6.28 21.08 2.27
C VAL A 89 5.85 21.74 3.58
N SER A 90 5.38 20.93 4.54
CA SER A 90 5.08 21.40 5.89
C SER A 90 6.35 21.74 6.70
N GLU A 91 6.18 22.38 7.85
CA GLU A 91 7.28 22.73 8.76
C GLU A 91 8.11 21.51 9.20
N ASP A 92 7.48 20.34 9.29
CA ASP A 92 8.11 19.08 9.67
C ASP A 92 8.81 18.36 8.50
N GLY A 93 8.88 18.99 7.31
CA GLY A 93 9.55 18.43 6.13
C GLY A 93 8.72 17.38 5.39
N VAL A 94 7.40 17.34 5.59
CA VAL A 94 6.49 16.41 4.90
C VAL A 94 5.95 17.07 3.64
N VAL A 95 6.03 16.37 2.50
CA VAL A 95 5.46 16.86 1.24
C VAL A 95 3.93 16.71 1.26
N GLU A 96 3.22 17.82 1.41
CA GLU A 96 1.76 17.88 1.49
C GLU A 96 1.11 17.60 0.13
N THR A 97 1.61 18.26 -0.92
CA THR A 97 1.14 18.12 -2.30
C THR A 97 2.23 18.56 -3.29
N PHE A 98 2.11 18.13 -4.55
CA PHE A 98 2.85 18.69 -5.69
C PHE A 98 1.93 19.52 -6.61
N GLY A 99 0.74 19.91 -6.13
CA GLY A 99 -0.28 20.60 -6.92
C GLY A 99 -0.97 19.72 -7.97
N ASN A 100 -0.79 18.40 -7.91
CA ASN A 100 -1.24 17.42 -8.90
C ASN A 100 -2.11 16.29 -8.30
N ASP A 101 -2.75 16.53 -7.15
CA ASP A 101 -3.43 15.48 -6.37
C ASP A 101 -4.48 14.67 -7.18
N GLU A 102 -5.27 15.32 -8.04
CA GLU A 102 -6.24 14.64 -8.91
C GLU A 102 -5.57 13.72 -9.93
N GLU A 103 -4.47 14.19 -10.54
CA GLU A 103 -3.69 13.39 -11.50
C GLU A 103 -3.07 12.18 -10.80
N ALA A 104 -2.48 12.38 -9.62
CA ALA A 104 -1.87 11.33 -8.83
C ALA A 104 -2.89 10.26 -8.42
N ILE A 105 -4.09 10.67 -7.96
CA ILE A 105 -5.19 9.74 -7.62
C ILE A 105 -5.65 8.94 -8.84
N ALA A 106 -5.85 9.60 -9.99
CA ALA A 106 -6.24 8.93 -11.23
C ALA A 106 -5.15 7.96 -11.72
N ALA A 107 -3.88 8.36 -11.66
CA ALA A 107 -2.74 7.52 -12.05
C ALA A 107 -2.61 6.26 -11.19
N ALA A 108 -2.81 6.39 -9.87
CA ALA A 108 -2.80 5.26 -8.95
C ALA A 108 -3.91 4.24 -9.25
N ALA A 109 -5.03 4.67 -9.86
CA ALA A 109 -6.18 3.84 -10.16
C ALA A 109 -6.18 3.25 -11.58
N ASP A 110 -5.98 4.07 -12.62
CA ASP A 110 -6.51 3.80 -13.96
C ASP A 110 -5.45 3.65 -15.07
N GLY A 111 -4.17 3.52 -14.70
CA GLY A 111 -3.12 3.13 -15.67
C GLY A 111 -1.76 3.79 -15.51
N GLY A 112 -1.50 4.52 -14.42
CA GLY A 112 -0.23 5.15 -14.14
C GLY A 112 0.60 4.42 -13.09
N VAL A 113 1.60 5.12 -12.59
CA VAL A 113 2.39 4.76 -11.42
C VAL A 113 2.64 6.02 -10.62
N VAL A 114 2.51 5.93 -9.30
CA VAL A 114 2.82 7.04 -8.40
C VAL A 114 3.91 6.67 -7.42
N ALA A 115 4.75 7.63 -7.07
CA ALA A 115 5.71 7.52 -5.98
C ALA A 115 5.34 8.50 -4.87
N VAL A 116 5.41 8.02 -3.64
CA VAL A 116 5.10 8.80 -2.43
C VAL A 116 6.31 8.75 -1.52
N ASP A 117 6.74 9.90 -1.02
CA ASP A 117 7.70 9.96 0.06
C ASP A 117 7.00 9.83 1.42
N LEU A 118 7.30 8.73 2.11
CA LEU A 118 6.80 8.43 3.44
C LEU A 118 7.94 8.38 4.45
N THR A 119 9.01 9.14 4.22
CA THR A 119 10.18 9.25 5.13
C THR A 119 9.81 9.77 6.52
N HIS A 120 8.61 10.30 6.73
CA HIS A 120 8.08 10.67 8.04
C HIS A 120 7.42 9.51 8.82
N PHE A 121 7.13 8.36 8.19
CA PHE A 121 6.61 7.17 8.88
C PHE A 121 7.67 6.57 9.80
N GLY A 122 7.29 6.04 10.96
CA GLY A 122 8.25 5.48 11.91
C GLY A 122 8.92 4.21 11.38
N ARG A 123 10.24 4.07 11.55
CA ARG A 123 10.98 2.82 11.30
C ARG A 123 11.67 2.37 12.57
N ILE A 124 11.17 1.29 13.15
CA ILE A 124 11.72 0.69 14.38
C ILE A 124 12.48 -0.57 14.00
N ARG A 125 13.77 -0.61 14.31
CA ARG A 125 14.63 -1.77 14.15
C ARG A 125 14.67 -2.56 15.47
N VAL A 126 14.35 -3.84 15.39
CA VAL A 126 14.38 -4.80 16.50
C VAL A 126 15.45 -5.83 16.22
N SER A 127 16.59 -5.74 16.91
CA SER A 127 17.77 -6.61 16.75
C SER A 127 18.01 -7.50 17.97
N GLY A 128 19.01 -8.37 17.88
CA GLY A 128 19.38 -9.33 18.92
C GLY A 128 18.84 -10.74 18.67
N ASP A 129 19.41 -11.72 19.38
CA ASP A 129 19.12 -13.15 19.18
C ASP A 129 17.64 -13.49 19.44
N ASP A 130 17.00 -12.79 20.39
CA ASP A 130 15.64 -13.09 20.84
C ASP A 130 14.55 -12.29 20.08
N ARG A 131 14.93 -11.47 19.08
CA ARG A 131 14.03 -10.52 18.38
C ARG A 131 12.74 -11.13 17.84
N ILE A 132 12.81 -12.35 17.28
CA ILE A 132 11.66 -13.05 16.70
C ILE A 132 10.67 -13.42 17.79
N ARG A 133 11.14 -14.13 18.83
CA ARG A 133 10.33 -14.54 19.98
C ARG A 133 9.76 -13.33 20.73
N PHE A 134 10.55 -12.29 20.88
CA PHE A 134 10.13 -11.05 21.51
C PHE A 134 8.95 -10.42 20.75
N LEU A 135 9.08 -10.15 19.44
CA LEU A 135 7.99 -9.56 18.65
C LEU A 135 6.78 -10.49 18.49
N HIS A 136 7.00 -11.81 18.46
CA HIS A 136 5.94 -12.80 18.53
C HIS A 136 5.05 -12.60 19.77
N ASN A 137 5.62 -12.24 20.92
CA ASN A 137 4.86 -12.04 22.15
C ASN A 137 4.29 -10.61 22.28
N GLN A 138 4.85 -9.62 21.59
CA GLN A 138 4.44 -8.21 21.72
C GLN A 138 3.34 -7.75 20.75
N SER A 139 3.09 -8.50 19.68
CA SER A 139 2.15 -8.10 18.61
C SER A 139 1.26 -9.26 18.16
N THR A 140 0.35 -9.05 17.23
CA THR A 140 -0.67 -10.05 16.86
C THR A 140 -0.23 -11.08 15.81
N ALA A 141 0.78 -10.79 14.99
CA ALA A 141 1.25 -11.70 13.94
C ALA A 141 2.16 -12.82 14.45
N ASN A 142 2.19 -13.97 13.76
CA ASN A 142 3.07 -15.08 14.10
C ASN A 142 4.45 -14.93 13.43
N PHE A 143 5.42 -14.38 14.17
CA PHE A 143 6.79 -14.19 13.68
C PHE A 143 7.64 -15.48 13.60
N GLU A 144 7.23 -16.56 14.26
CA GLU A 144 8.02 -17.81 14.29
C GLU A 144 7.93 -18.58 12.97
N HIS A 145 6.94 -18.27 12.14
CA HIS A 145 6.76 -18.84 10.80
C HIS A 145 7.35 -17.95 9.70
N LEU A 146 8.03 -16.86 10.06
CA LEU A 146 8.66 -15.96 9.10
C LEU A 146 10.17 -16.18 9.05
N HIS A 147 10.71 -16.08 7.84
CA HIS A 147 12.13 -16.23 7.55
C HIS A 147 12.70 -14.95 6.96
N GLU A 148 14.03 -14.87 6.88
CA GLU A 148 14.73 -13.77 6.19
C GLU A 148 14.15 -13.53 4.79
N GLY A 149 13.94 -12.25 4.45
CA GLY A 149 13.35 -11.87 3.16
C GLY A 149 11.82 -11.93 3.13
N GLN A 150 11.16 -12.31 4.23
CA GLN A 150 9.71 -12.29 4.36
C GLN A 150 9.23 -11.16 5.26
N GLY A 151 7.94 -10.87 5.17
CA GLY A 151 7.30 -9.81 5.93
C GLY A 151 5.82 -10.07 6.13
N CYS A 152 5.23 -9.33 7.04
CA CYS A 152 3.82 -9.43 7.36
C CYS A 152 3.28 -8.11 7.89
N ASP A 153 1.95 -7.99 7.89
CA ASP A 153 1.29 -7.00 8.73
C ASP A 153 1.12 -7.57 10.14
N THR A 154 1.31 -6.74 11.16
CA THR A 154 1.05 -7.07 12.56
C THR A 154 0.38 -5.89 13.25
N VAL A 155 -0.40 -6.15 14.29
CA VAL A 155 -1.10 -5.10 15.03
C VAL A 155 -0.51 -4.99 16.42
N PHE A 156 -0.25 -3.76 16.85
CA PHE A 156 0.02 -3.46 18.25
C PHE A 156 -1.29 -3.15 18.95
N VAL A 157 -1.55 -3.86 20.06
CA VAL A 157 -2.80 -3.72 20.81
C VAL A 157 -2.53 -3.51 22.30
N THR A 158 -3.51 -2.93 22.98
CA THR A 158 -3.53 -2.88 24.45
C THR A 158 -3.87 -4.27 25.03
N PRO A 159 -3.70 -4.50 26.36
CA PRO A 159 -4.14 -5.74 26.99
C PRO A 159 -5.66 -6.02 26.84
N THR A 160 -6.45 -4.98 26.58
CA THR A 160 -7.90 -5.05 26.31
C THR A 160 -8.22 -5.07 24.81
N ALA A 161 -7.25 -5.44 23.96
CA ALA A 161 -7.36 -5.55 22.51
C ALA A 161 -7.80 -4.28 21.77
N ARG A 162 -7.53 -3.10 22.34
CA ARG A 162 -7.70 -1.83 21.63
C ARG A 162 -6.53 -1.62 20.69
N THR A 163 -6.83 -1.20 19.47
CA THR A 163 -5.81 -1.05 18.43
C THR A 163 -4.99 0.21 18.66
N ILE A 164 -3.68 0.06 18.69
CA ILE A 164 -2.72 1.17 18.76
C ILE A 164 -2.32 1.54 17.34
N ASP A 165 -1.82 0.56 16.59
CA ASP A 165 -1.40 0.73 15.21
C ASP A 165 -1.35 -0.61 14.47
N ILE A 166 -1.39 -0.53 13.15
CA ILE A 166 -1.01 -1.62 12.26
C ILE A 166 0.38 -1.33 11.68
N ALA A 167 1.31 -2.22 11.98
CA ALA A 167 2.69 -2.15 11.53
C ALA A 167 2.93 -3.09 10.36
N HIS A 168 3.79 -2.68 9.44
CA HIS A 168 4.36 -3.56 8.42
C HIS A 168 5.74 -4.03 8.86
N ALA A 169 6.00 -5.34 8.88
CA ALA A 169 7.23 -5.91 9.38
C ALA A 169 8.02 -6.60 8.27
N TRP A 170 9.33 -6.38 8.23
CA TRP A 170 10.28 -7.13 7.39
C TRP A 170 11.29 -7.86 8.27
N VAL A 171 11.37 -9.17 8.09
CA VAL A 171 12.37 -10.02 8.75
C VAL A 171 13.67 -9.95 7.96
N MET A 172 14.59 -9.10 8.43
CA MET A 172 15.94 -8.96 7.89
C MET A 172 16.84 -10.04 8.49
N LYS A 173 18.04 -10.22 7.91
CA LYS A 173 19.04 -11.18 8.39
C LYS A 173 19.30 -11.09 9.90
N ASN A 174 19.58 -9.88 10.39
CA ASN A 174 20.01 -9.63 11.78
C ASN A 174 19.03 -8.74 12.57
N ALA A 175 17.86 -8.44 12.01
CA ALA A 175 16.88 -7.54 12.63
C ALA A 175 15.47 -7.80 12.08
N ILE A 176 14.47 -7.22 12.74
CA ILE A 176 13.14 -7.04 12.16
C ILE A 176 12.93 -5.53 12.06
N THR A 177 12.57 -5.04 10.88
CA THR A 177 12.23 -3.64 10.67
C THR A 177 10.72 -3.49 10.66
N LEU A 178 10.18 -2.68 11.56
CA LEU A 178 8.78 -2.31 11.62
C LEU A 178 8.60 -0.94 11.01
N VAL A 179 7.68 -0.80 10.06
CA VAL A 179 7.15 0.48 9.59
C VAL A 179 5.84 0.74 10.31
N VAL A 180 5.76 1.85 11.04
CA VAL A 180 4.62 2.25 11.87
C VAL A 180 4.18 3.67 11.54
N SER A 181 2.97 4.04 11.94
CA SER A 181 2.47 5.40 11.73
C SER A 181 3.33 6.43 12.48
N PRO A 182 3.52 7.65 11.95
CA PRO A 182 4.34 8.68 12.59
C PRO A 182 3.91 8.96 14.04
N VAL A 183 2.59 9.04 14.26
CA VAL A 183 1.98 9.40 15.55
C VAL A 183 2.13 8.34 16.65
N THR A 184 2.47 7.10 16.28
CA THR A 184 2.61 5.95 17.19
C THR A 184 4.03 5.45 17.32
N CYS A 185 4.99 5.95 16.52
CA CYS A 185 6.38 5.49 16.54
C CYS A 185 7.02 5.57 17.94
N GLY A 186 6.91 6.73 18.58
CA GLY A 186 7.45 6.95 19.92
C GLY A 186 6.82 6.03 20.98
N SER A 187 5.48 5.97 21.01
CA SER A 187 4.77 5.16 22.00
C SER A 187 4.95 3.66 21.81
N ILE A 188 5.06 3.16 20.57
CA ILE A 188 5.40 1.77 20.27
C ILE A 188 6.86 1.48 20.69
N THR A 189 7.80 2.38 20.39
CA THR A 189 9.21 2.22 20.78
C THR A 189 9.35 2.12 22.30
N GLU A 190 8.72 3.04 23.05
CA GLU A 190 8.69 3.02 24.51
C GLU A 190 8.03 1.75 25.05
N MET A 191 6.91 1.34 24.44
CA MET A 191 6.22 0.11 24.81
C MET A 191 7.13 -1.09 24.68
N LEU A 192 7.79 -1.27 23.53
CA LEU A 192 8.68 -2.40 23.28
C LEU A 192 9.83 -2.39 24.30
N ARG A 193 10.51 -1.25 24.50
CA ARG A 193 11.60 -1.13 25.47
C ARG A 193 11.19 -1.52 26.90
N LYS A 194 9.97 -1.18 27.31
CA LYS A 194 9.45 -1.53 28.64
C LYS A 194 9.32 -3.05 28.88
N TYR A 195 9.16 -3.84 27.83
CA TYR A 195 9.01 -5.30 27.93
C TYR A 195 10.31 -6.07 27.75
N ILE A 196 11.45 -5.38 27.58
CA ILE A 196 12.77 -6.01 27.57
C ILE A 196 13.18 -6.26 29.01
N PHE A 197 13.36 -7.53 29.37
CA PHE A 197 13.92 -7.93 30.66
C PHE A 197 15.44 -8.08 30.56
N PHE A 198 16.13 -8.05 31.69
CA PHE A 198 17.60 -8.11 31.76
C PHE A 198 18.23 -9.34 31.09
N ALA A 199 17.46 -10.42 30.87
CA ALA A 199 17.91 -11.65 30.22
C ALA A 199 17.60 -11.69 28.71
N ASP A 200 16.80 -10.77 28.20
CA ASP A 200 16.42 -10.73 26.78
C ASP A 200 17.57 -10.12 25.96
N LYS A 201 17.99 -10.83 24.92
CA LYS A 201 18.95 -10.30 23.94
C LYS A 201 18.19 -9.59 22.83
N VAL A 202 17.66 -8.41 23.15
CA VAL A 202 16.89 -7.58 22.23
C VAL A 202 17.30 -6.12 22.35
N GLU A 203 17.46 -5.47 21.20
CA GLU A 203 17.70 -4.03 21.09
C GLU A 203 16.62 -3.38 20.22
N ILE A 204 16.20 -2.17 20.59
CA ILE A 204 15.13 -1.43 19.91
C ILE A 204 15.64 -0.03 19.56
N ASP A 205 15.81 0.20 18.26
CA ASP A 205 16.28 1.46 17.70
C ASP A 205 15.23 2.09 16.80
N ASP A 206 14.98 3.38 17.00
CA ASP A 206 14.26 4.20 16.04
C ASP A 206 15.25 4.67 14.95
N ILE A 207 15.14 4.10 13.76
CA ILE A 207 15.97 4.40 12.59
C ILE A 207 15.26 5.35 11.60
N THR A 208 14.19 6.01 12.03
CA THR A 208 13.39 6.96 11.22
C THR A 208 14.25 8.09 10.66
N LYS A 209 15.19 8.63 11.44
CA LYS A 209 16.07 9.72 10.96
C LYS A 209 17.28 9.24 10.17
N GLN A 210 17.50 7.92 10.09
CA GLN A 210 18.68 7.29 9.49
C GLN A 210 18.40 6.67 8.11
N THR A 211 17.14 6.69 7.67
CA THR A 211 16.67 6.05 6.45
C THR A 211 15.73 6.96 5.70
N CYS A 212 15.35 6.62 4.48
CA CYS A 212 14.20 7.15 3.75
C CYS A 212 13.24 6.01 3.40
N PHE A 213 11.96 6.30 3.21
CA PHE A 213 10.95 5.28 2.90
C PHE A 213 10.02 5.76 1.81
N PHE A 214 10.09 5.13 0.63
CA PHE A 214 9.23 5.45 -0.50
C PHE A 214 8.24 4.33 -0.77
N VAL A 215 7.09 4.68 -1.31
CA VAL A 215 6.10 3.73 -1.80
C VAL A 215 5.83 4.00 -3.28
N LEU A 216 5.80 2.93 -4.07
CA LEU A 216 5.44 2.93 -5.48
C LEU A 216 4.11 2.19 -5.67
N LEU A 217 3.09 2.87 -6.16
CA LEU A 217 1.75 2.31 -6.39
C LEU A 217 1.30 2.46 -7.83
N GLY A 218 0.28 1.69 -8.21
CA GLY A 218 -0.39 1.78 -9.49
C GLY A 218 -0.15 0.56 -10.38
N PRO A 219 -1.03 0.33 -11.36
CA PRO A 219 -1.06 -0.90 -12.16
C PRO A 219 0.22 -1.12 -13.00
N LYS A 220 0.96 -0.06 -13.33
CA LYS A 220 2.22 -0.15 -14.09
C LYS A 220 3.48 -0.21 -13.20
N SER A 221 3.33 -0.27 -11.88
CA SER A 221 4.47 -0.31 -10.94
C SER A 221 5.42 -1.47 -11.23
N LYS A 222 4.91 -2.64 -11.59
CA LYS A 222 5.70 -3.83 -11.99
C LYS A 222 6.62 -3.54 -13.17
N GLN A 223 6.12 -2.84 -14.20
CA GLN A 223 6.92 -2.47 -15.37
C GLN A 223 8.05 -1.49 -15.00
N VAL A 224 7.78 -0.55 -14.08
CA VAL A 224 8.80 0.36 -13.58
C VAL A 224 9.91 -0.41 -12.85
N MET A 225 9.56 -1.39 -12.01
CA MET A 225 10.54 -2.23 -11.33
C MET A 225 11.40 -3.05 -12.31
N GLU A 226 10.80 -3.59 -13.37
CA GLU A 226 11.55 -4.27 -14.45
C GLU A 226 12.55 -3.32 -15.12
N ASN A 227 12.14 -2.08 -15.44
CA ASN A 227 12.99 -1.07 -16.05
C ASN A 227 14.13 -0.57 -15.14
N LEU A 228 14.00 -0.79 -13.82
CA LEU A 228 15.05 -0.56 -12.83
C LEU A 228 15.98 -1.76 -12.64
N ASN A 229 15.81 -2.83 -13.42
CA ASN A 229 16.48 -4.12 -13.26
C ASN A 229 16.18 -4.80 -11.92
N LEU A 230 14.99 -4.55 -11.35
CA LEU A 230 14.49 -5.15 -10.11
C LEU A 230 13.38 -6.19 -10.39
N GLY A 231 13.40 -6.81 -11.58
CA GLY A 231 12.36 -7.75 -12.02
C GLY A 231 12.28 -9.05 -11.20
N ASN A 232 13.32 -9.41 -10.46
CA ASN A 232 13.39 -10.60 -9.60
C ASN A 232 12.42 -10.57 -8.39
N ILE A 233 12.02 -9.38 -7.93
CA ILE A 233 11.02 -9.23 -6.86
C ILE A 233 9.59 -9.16 -7.39
N VAL A 234 9.42 -8.88 -8.70
CA VAL A 234 8.11 -8.77 -9.33
C VAL A 234 7.40 -10.13 -9.30
N GLY A 235 6.14 -10.13 -8.84
CA GLY A 235 5.32 -11.34 -8.74
C GLY A 235 5.59 -12.22 -7.52
N LYS A 236 6.50 -11.82 -6.62
CA LYS A 236 6.66 -12.49 -5.32
C LYS A 236 5.46 -12.21 -4.39
N PRO A 237 5.22 -13.05 -3.37
CA PRO A 237 4.16 -12.80 -2.40
C PRO A 237 4.35 -11.48 -1.63
N TYR A 238 3.24 -10.88 -1.18
CA TYR A 238 3.24 -9.70 -0.32
C TYR A 238 4.19 -9.86 0.89
N GLY A 239 4.89 -8.78 1.24
CA GLY A 239 5.87 -8.78 2.33
C GLY A 239 7.23 -9.40 1.97
N THR A 240 7.35 -10.06 0.82
CA THR A 240 8.68 -10.49 0.32
C THR A 240 9.53 -9.26 0.08
N HIS A 241 10.75 -9.24 0.61
CA HIS A 241 11.70 -8.16 0.39
C HIS A 241 13.08 -8.70 -0.01
N GLN A 242 13.83 -7.87 -0.73
CA GLN A 242 15.16 -8.17 -1.22
C GLN A 242 16.07 -6.95 -1.07
N HIS A 243 17.35 -7.23 -0.88
CA HIS A 243 18.39 -6.22 -0.75
C HIS A 243 19.08 -5.99 -2.09
N TYR A 244 19.30 -4.73 -2.41
CA TYR A 244 19.96 -4.23 -3.61
C TYR A 244 21.00 -3.19 -3.22
N ASN A 245 21.77 -2.76 -4.22
CA ASN A 245 22.78 -1.73 -4.04
C ASN A 245 22.68 -0.71 -5.18
N VAL A 246 22.73 0.58 -4.83
CA VAL A 246 22.84 1.68 -5.79
C VAL A 246 24.04 2.51 -5.36
N SER A 247 25.04 2.62 -6.24
CA SER A 247 26.26 3.41 -6.00
C SER A 247 26.97 3.07 -4.68
N GLY A 248 27.03 1.78 -4.32
CA GLY A 248 27.64 1.32 -3.06
C GLY A 248 26.70 1.36 -1.86
N MET A 249 25.54 2.02 -1.94
CA MET A 249 24.62 2.17 -0.81
C MET A 249 23.50 1.13 -0.82
N PRO A 250 23.13 0.57 0.35
CA PRO A 250 22.11 -0.46 0.45
C PRO A 250 20.70 0.11 0.23
N ILE A 251 19.88 -0.66 -0.48
CA ILE A 251 18.45 -0.42 -0.68
C ILE A 251 17.73 -1.73 -0.35
N THR A 252 16.61 -1.65 0.37
CA THR A 252 15.70 -2.80 0.51
C THR A 252 14.41 -2.48 -0.19
N VAL A 253 13.98 -3.39 -1.07
CA VAL A 253 12.70 -3.28 -1.79
C VAL A 253 11.81 -4.41 -1.31
N GLY A 254 10.56 -4.12 -0.96
CA GLY A 254 9.55 -5.11 -0.61
C GLY A 254 8.33 -5.05 -1.52
N VAL A 255 7.67 -6.19 -1.69
CA VAL A 255 6.40 -6.29 -2.41
C VAL A 255 5.26 -5.74 -1.55
N GLY A 256 4.47 -4.87 -2.17
CA GLY A 256 3.36 -4.18 -1.56
C GLY A 256 3.75 -2.87 -0.89
N SER A 257 2.76 -2.28 -0.25
CA SER A 257 2.84 -1.03 0.49
C SER A 257 2.14 -1.17 1.83
N ILE A 258 2.27 -0.16 2.68
CA ILE A 258 1.59 -0.12 3.97
C ILE A 258 0.05 0.03 3.87
N ILE A 259 -0.51 0.27 2.68
CA ILE A 259 -1.97 0.41 2.45
C ILE A 259 -2.54 -0.55 1.37
N SER A 260 -1.68 -1.22 0.59
CA SER A 260 -2.08 -2.08 -0.52
C SER A 260 -1.09 -3.22 -0.72
N GLU A 261 -1.58 -4.41 -1.09
CA GLU A 261 -0.73 -5.55 -1.46
C GLU A 261 -0.07 -5.36 -2.84
N ASP A 262 -0.67 -4.52 -3.68
CA ASP A 262 -0.09 -4.10 -4.95
C ASP A 262 0.88 -2.95 -4.75
N GLY A 263 1.96 -2.94 -5.55
CA GLY A 263 3.01 -1.94 -5.51
C GLY A 263 4.28 -2.44 -4.83
N PHE A 264 5.14 -1.50 -4.45
CA PHE A 264 6.44 -1.78 -3.83
C PHE A 264 6.78 -0.73 -2.79
N SER A 265 7.50 -1.13 -1.76
CA SER A 265 8.05 -0.23 -0.75
C SER A 265 9.56 -0.26 -0.80
N LEU A 266 10.21 0.89 -0.65
CA LEU A 266 11.65 1.05 -0.73
C LEU A 266 12.16 1.67 0.56
N LEU A 267 12.99 0.94 1.30
CA LEU A 267 13.78 1.47 2.41
C LEU A 267 15.18 1.79 1.91
N LEU A 268 15.56 3.06 2.05
CA LEU A 268 16.72 3.65 1.40
C LEU A 268 17.67 4.27 2.42
N SER A 269 18.96 4.32 2.08
CA SER A 269 19.86 5.26 2.73
C SER A 269 19.56 6.69 2.24
N PRO A 270 19.63 7.72 3.11
CA PRO A 270 19.44 9.12 2.70
C PRO A 270 20.34 9.54 1.54
N ALA A 271 21.58 9.04 1.50
CA ALA A 271 22.57 9.39 0.49
C ALA A 271 22.18 9.03 -0.97
N VAL A 272 21.26 8.08 -1.16
CA VAL A 272 20.78 7.71 -2.51
C VAL A 272 19.34 8.10 -2.77
N ALA A 273 18.62 8.60 -1.77
CA ALA A 273 17.19 8.83 -1.86
C ALA A 273 16.82 9.82 -2.98
N GLY A 274 17.53 10.95 -3.08
CA GLY A 274 17.32 11.94 -4.16
C GLY A 274 17.56 11.37 -5.56
N SER A 275 18.64 10.61 -5.73
CA SER A 275 18.96 9.96 -7.02
C SER A 275 17.92 8.92 -7.45
N VAL A 276 17.41 8.13 -6.49
CA VAL A 276 16.35 7.14 -6.72
C VAL A 276 15.05 7.83 -7.08
N TRP A 277 14.70 8.91 -6.37
CA TRP A 277 13.51 9.72 -6.66
C TRP A 277 13.55 10.27 -8.09
N LYS A 278 14.64 10.98 -8.46
CA LYS A 278 14.84 11.50 -9.83
C LYS A 278 14.76 10.40 -10.89
N ARG A 279 15.31 9.21 -10.60
CA ARG A 279 15.25 8.07 -11.51
C ARG A 279 13.81 7.56 -11.69
N LEU A 280 13.02 7.46 -10.63
CA LEU A 280 11.61 7.07 -10.72
C LEU A 280 10.83 8.04 -11.62
N LEU A 281 11.00 9.34 -11.41
CA LEU A 281 10.33 10.38 -12.22
C LEU A 281 10.73 10.29 -13.69
N SER A 282 12.00 10.03 -13.99
CA SER A 282 12.47 9.85 -15.37
C SER A 282 11.84 8.66 -16.10
N LEU A 283 11.25 7.71 -15.37
CA LEU A 283 10.49 6.57 -15.91
C LEU A 283 8.99 6.86 -16.04
N GLY A 284 8.56 8.11 -15.83
CA GLY A 284 7.16 8.53 -15.92
C GLY A 284 6.34 8.20 -14.67
N VAL A 285 6.99 7.98 -13.52
CA VAL A 285 6.30 7.87 -12.23
C VAL A 285 5.87 9.27 -11.79
N ILE A 286 4.61 9.41 -11.39
CA ILE A 286 4.03 10.69 -10.96
C ILE A 286 4.28 10.85 -9.45
N PRO A 287 4.82 11.98 -8.98
CA PRO A 287 4.97 12.22 -7.55
C PRO A 287 3.59 12.46 -6.91
N MET A 288 3.41 11.96 -5.70
CA MET A 288 2.18 12.07 -4.92
C MET A 288 2.52 12.56 -3.50
N GLY A 289 1.88 13.66 -3.07
CA GLY A 289 2.00 14.18 -1.70
C GLY A 289 1.08 13.48 -0.71
N VAL A 290 1.23 13.81 0.59
CA VAL A 290 0.47 13.12 1.64
C VAL A 290 -1.04 13.39 1.61
N SER A 291 -1.48 14.50 1.01
CA SER A 291 -2.92 14.81 0.82
C SER A 291 -3.60 13.78 -0.10
N ALA A 292 -3.04 13.55 -1.28
CA ALA A 292 -3.49 12.52 -2.20
C ALA A 292 -3.27 11.10 -1.64
N TRP A 293 -2.19 10.85 -0.90
CA TRP A 293 -1.96 9.57 -0.22
C TRP A 293 -3.06 9.25 0.80
N GLU A 294 -3.44 10.23 1.63
CA GLU A 294 -4.50 10.09 2.64
C GLU A 294 -5.86 9.81 1.99
N ARG A 295 -6.18 10.52 0.90
CA ARG A 295 -7.36 10.24 0.08
C ARG A 295 -7.32 8.82 -0.47
N HIS A 296 -6.18 8.37 -1.00
CA HIS A 296 -6.04 7.00 -1.50
C HIS A 296 -6.21 5.96 -0.38
N ARG A 297 -5.62 6.17 0.80
CA ARG A 297 -5.80 5.32 1.99
C ARG A 297 -7.29 5.14 2.33
N ILE A 298 -8.04 6.24 2.36
CA ILE A 298 -9.48 6.24 2.65
C ILE A 298 -10.24 5.42 1.59
N LEU A 299 -9.95 5.63 0.30
CA LEU A 299 -10.57 4.88 -0.79
C LEU A 299 -10.20 3.38 -0.77
N GLN A 300 -9.00 3.04 -0.32
CA GLN A 300 -8.60 1.64 -0.10
C GLN A 300 -9.29 1.05 1.13
N GLY A 301 -9.69 1.86 2.11
CA GLY A 301 -10.30 1.40 3.36
C GLY A 301 -9.30 0.93 4.40
N ARG A 302 -8.05 1.37 4.33
CA ARG A 302 -7.01 1.02 5.32
C ARG A 302 -7.18 1.90 6.57
N PRO A 303 -7.45 1.35 7.76
CA PRO A 303 -7.61 2.15 8.98
C PRO A 303 -6.29 2.77 9.44
N ALA A 304 -6.35 3.94 10.10
CA ALA A 304 -5.17 4.65 10.62
C ALA A 304 -5.30 5.04 12.11
N PRO A 305 -4.19 5.13 12.87
CA PRO A 305 -4.17 5.68 14.24
C PRO A 305 -4.75 7.07 14.34
N GLY A 306 -5.48 7.32 15.41
CA GLY A 306 -6.15 8.60 15.66
C GLY A 306 -7.45 8.81 14.84
N LYS A 307 -7.72 7.93 13.87
CA LYS A 307 -8.94 7.93 13.05
C LYS A 307 -9.76 6.67 13.33
N GLU A 308 -9.48 5.60 12.61
CA GLU A 308 -10.16 4.32 12.78
C GLU A 308 -9.54 3.46 13.88
N LEU A 309 -8.25 3.63 14.17
CA LEU A 309 -7.54 2.89 15.21
C LEU A 309 -7.44 3.77 16.46
N THR A 310 -8.38 3.54 17.39
CA THR A 310 -8.50 4.28 18.64
C THR A 310 -8.82 3.33 19.79
N SER A 311 -8.90 3.86 21.01
CA SER A 311 -9.34 3.10 22.18
C SER A 311 -10.83 2.72 22.15
N GLU A 312 -11.63 3.30 21.24
CA GLU A 312 -13.06 2.99 21.08
C GLU A 312 -13.29 1.62 20.42
N PHE A 313 -12.39 1.24 19.50
CA PHE A 313 -12.56 0.09 18.61
C PHE A 313 -11.55 -1.02 18.93
N ASN A 314 -11.93 -2.27 18.68
CA ASN A 314 -10.99 -3.38 18.76
C ASN A 314 -10.49 -3.80 17.37
N VAL A 315 -9.42 -4.59 17.35
CA VAL A 315 -8.72 -5.01 16.12
C VAL A 315 -9.63 -5.73 15.11
N LEU A 316 -10.61 -6.50 15.59
CA LEU A 316 -11.54 -7.26 14.72
C LEU A 316 -12.64 -6.36 14.14
N GLU A 317 -13.11 -5.39 14.91
CA GLU A 317 -14.05 -4.36 14.43
C GLU A 317 -13.40 -3.49 13.35
N ALA A 318 -12.11 -3.18 13.50
CA ALA A 318 -11.31 -2.45 12.51
C ALA A 318 -11.04 -3.26 11.23
N GLY A 319 -11.48 -4.52 11.19
CA GLY A 319 -11.32 -5.41 10.04
C GLY A 319 -9.92 -5.99 9.89
N LEU A 320 -9.02 -5.92 10.88
CA LEU A 320 -7.63 -6.33 10.73
C LEU A 320 -7.40 -7.85 10.93
N TRP A 321 -8.32 -8.67 10.42
CA TRP A 321 -8.36 -10.11 10.67
C TRP A 321 -7.09 -10.83 10.21
N ASN A 322 -6.57 -10.51 9.03
CA ASN A 322 -5.42 -11.21 8.46
C ASN A 322 -4.11 -10.87 9.19
N ALA A 323 -4.07 -9.77 9.95
CA ALA A 323 -2.91 -9.37 10.75
C ALA A 323 -2.92 -9.97 12.16
N VAL A 324 -3.92 -10.80 12.50
CA VAL A 324 -4.08 -11.42 13.81
C VAL A 324 -3.97 -12.94 13.70
N SER A 325 -2.91 -13.50 14.29
CA SER A 325 -2.82 -14.94 14.48
C SER A 325 -3.66 -15.36 15.69
N VAL A 326 -4.49 -16.38 15.46
CA VAL A 326 -5.41 -16.96 16.45
C VAL A 326 -4.93 -18.32 16.96
N ASP A 327 -3.90 -18.85 16.32
CA ASP A 327 -3.34 -20.19 16.47
C ASP A 327 -1.91 -20.18 17.04
N LYS A 328 -1.36 -19.00 17.32
CA LYS A 328 -0.06 -18.85 18.00
C LYS A 328 -0.18 -18.79 19.53
N GLY A 329 0.99 -18.76 20.18
CA GLY A 329 1.12 -18.65 21.64
C GLY A 329 0.63 -17.31 22.22
N CYS A 330 0.93 -17.08 23.50
CA CYS A 330 0.45 -15.91 24.22
C CYS A 330 1.04 -14.61 23.65
N TYR A 331 0.17 -13.65 23.40
CA TYR A 331 0.55 -12.28 23.06
C TYR A 331 -0.37 -11.27 23.76
N LYS A 332 0.07 -10.01 23.80
CA LYS A 332 -0.69 -8.94 24.44
C LYS A 332 -2.08 -8.79 23.79
N GLY A 333 -3.13 -8.83 24.61
CA GLY A 333 -4.52 -8.68 24.14
C GLY A 333 -5.18 -9.96 23.60
N GLN A 334 -4.44 -11.08 23.49
CA GLN A 334 -4.95 -12.35 22.97
C GLN A 334 -6.25 -12.80 23.67
N GLU A 335 -6.29 -12.79 25.00
CA GLU A 335 -7.46 -13.27 25.76
C GLU A 335 -8.76 -12.56 25.34
N THR A 336 -8.68 -11.24 25.15
CA THR A 336 -9.84 -10.44 24.71
C THR A 336 -10.21 -10.78 23.26
N ILE A 337 -9.24 -10.88 22.37
CA ILE A 337 -9.46 -11.25 20.95
C ILE A 337 -10.09 -12.65 20.84
N SER A 338 -9.53 -13.64 21.54
CA SER A 338 -10.03 -15.02 21.53
C SER A 338 -11.45 -15.11 22.06
N ARG A 339 -11.82 -14.34 23.09
CA ARG A 339 -13.21 -14.24 23.56
C ARG A 339 -14.15 -13.66 22.50
N LEU A 340 -13.74 -12.57 21.84
CA LEU A 340 -14.53 -11.95 20.77
C LEU A 340 -14.81 -12.94 19.64
N ILE A 341 -13.81 -13.75 19.26
CA ILE A 341 -13.98 -14.77 18.21
C ILE A 341 -14.87 -15.92 18.70
N THR A 342 -14.60 -16.46 19.88
CA THR A 342 -15.30 -17.63 20.43
C THR A 342 -16.80 -17.38 20.55
N TYR A 343 -17.18 -16.21 21.06
CA TYR A 343 -18.57 -15.85 21.35
C TYR A 343 -19.25 -15.02 20.25
N ASP A 344 -18.64 -14.88 19.07
CA ASP A 344 -19.13 -13.99 18.00
C ASP A 344 -19.45 -12.57 18.52
N GLY A 345 -18.54 -12.05 19.36
CA GLY A 345 -18.72 -10.83 20.14
C GLY A 345 -18.47 -9.53 19.37
N VAL A 346 -18.13 -9.61 18.08
CA VAL A 346 -17.89 -8.43 17.22
C VAL A 346 -19.24 -7.81 16.82
N LYS A 347 -19.56 -6.66 17.41
CA LYS A 347 -20.88 -6.01 17.28
C LYS A 347 -20.96 -4.94 16.19
N GLN A 348 -19.83 -4.49 15.70
CA GLN A 348 -19.71 -3.45 14.68
C GLN A 348 -18.52 -3.75 13.76
N ARG A 349 -18.47 -3.10 12.60
CA ARG A 349 -17.39 -3.25 11.64
C ARG A 349 -17.13 -1.90 10.97
N LEU A 350 -15.88 -1.66 10.60
CA LEU A 350 -15.48 -0.58 9.71
C LEU A 350 -15.96 -0.82 8.27
N TRP A 351 -16.54 0.20 7.66
CA TRP A 351 -17.08 0.18 6.31
C TRP A 351 -16.60 1.39 5.50
N GLY A 352 -16.56 1.23 4.17
CA GLY A 352 -16.57 2.36 3.25
C GLY A 352 -17.98 2.86 3.03
N ILE A 353 -18.11 4.17 2.77
CA ILE A 353 -19.40 4.82 2.55
C ILE A 353 -19.24 5.80 1.38
N HIS A 354 -19.93 5.55 0.28
CA HIS A 354 -20.12 6.58 -0.76
C HIS A 354 -21.14 7.58 -0.27
N LEU A 355 -20.84 8.86 -0.40
CA LEU A 355 -21.64 9.96 0.12
C LEU A 355 -22.13 10.82 -1.05
N SER A 356 -23.30 11.42 -0.86
CA SER A 356 -23.89 12.33 -1.86
C SER A 356 -23.35 13.76 -1.78
N ALA A 357 -22.68 14.12 -0.69
CA ALA A 357 -22.12 15.45 -0.44
C ALA A 357 -20.99 15.38 0.62
N PRO A 358 -20.22 16.47 0.82
CA PRO A 358 -19.27 16.55 1.92
C PRO A 358 -19.93 16.39 3.29
N VAL A 359 -19.19 15.80 4.23
CA VAL A 359 -19.65 15.57 5.60
C VAL A 359 -18.52 15.83 6.60
N GLU A 360 -18.88 16.21 7.81
CA GLU A 360 -17.92 16.39 8.90
C GLU A 360 -17.51 15.04 9.50
N GLN A 361 -16.20 14.85 9.72
CA GLN A 361 -15.68 13.66 10.40
C GLN A 361 -16.20 13.59 11.84
N GLY A 362 -16.46 12.39 12.36
CA GLY A 362 -17.04 12.20 13.68
C GLY A 362 -18.57 12.22 13.71
N SER A 363 -19.23 12.62 12.61
CA SER A 363 -20.68 12.67 12.50
C SER A 363 -21.35 11.30 12.77
N PRO A 364 -22.51 11.26 13.44
CA PRO A 364 -23.23 10.02 13.70
C PRO A 364 -23.80 9.45 12.39
N ILE A 365 -23.67 8.13 12.24
CA ILE A 365 -24.32 7.38 11.14
C ILE A 365 -25.67 6.89 11.66
N THR A 366 -26.72 7.12 10.88
CA THR A 366 -28.10 6.76 11.25
C THR A 366 -28.80 5.91 10.19
N VAL A 367 -29.70 5.04 10.63
CA VAL A 367 -30.66 4.28 9.80
C VAL A 367 -32.02 4.45 10.47
N ASP A 368 -33.05 4.82 9.71
CA ASP A 368 -34.40 5.11 10.21
C ASP A 368 -34.41 6.07 11.43
N GLY A 369 -33.55 7.10 11.40
CA GLY A 369 -33.38 8.08 12.47
C GLY A 369 -32.65 7.57 13.73
N LYS A 370 -32.24 6.30 13.78
CA LYS A 370 -31.52 5.72 14.92
C LYS A 370 -30.02 5.73 14.69
N LYS A 371 -29.24 6.11 15.70
CA LYS A 371 -27.76 6.05 15.64
C LYS A 371 -27.25 4.61 15.61
N VAL A 372 -26.60 4.26 14.50
CA VAL A 372 -26.04 2.93 14.25
C VAL A 372 -24.52 2.93 14.15
N GLY A 373 -23.89 4.11 14.09
CA GLY A 373 -22.45 4.20 13.87
C GLY A 373 -21.87 5.60 14.03
N LYS A 374 -20.61 5.73 13.61
CA LYS A 374 -19.84 6.98 13.60
C LYS A 374 -18.95 7.00 12.36
N LEU A 375 -18.98 8.11 11.63
CA LEU A 375 -18.06 8.37 10.53
C LEU A 375 -16.70 8.76 11.12
N THR A 376 -15.61 8.16 10.66
CA THR A 376 -14.25 8.36 11.19
C THR A 376 -13.34 9.12 10.24
N SER A 377 -13.48 8.90 8.94
CA SER A 377 -12.72 9.60 7.90
C SER A 377 -13.62 10.08 6.78
N TYR A 378 -13.21 11.15 6.10
CA TYR A 378 -13.85 11.68 4.91
C TYR A 378 -12.78 12.12 3.91
N ALA A 379 -13.04 11.86 2.62
CA ALA A 379 -12.28 12.43 1.51
C ALA A 379 -13.19 12.60 0.28
N GLN A 380 -12.76 13.46 -0.63
CA GLN A 380 -13.29 13.47 -1.99
C GLN A 380 -12.81 12.22 -2.75
N GLY A 381 -13.40 11.98 -3.91
CA GLY A 381 -12.73 11.29 -5.01
C GLY A 381 -13.35 9.98 -5.38
N ARG A 382 -13.12 9.40 -6.56
CA ARG A 382 -12.05 9.68 -7.53
C ARG A 382 -12.34 10.85 -8.45
N LYS A 383 -13.61 11.19 -8.63
CA LYS A 383 -14.02 12.41 -9.35
C LYS A 383 -14.28 13.51 -8.34
N GLU A 384 -14.27 14.74 -8.83
CA GLU A 384 -14.52 15.92 -8.00
C GLU A 384 -15.92 15.90 -7.35
N SER A 385 -16.90 15.33 -8.04
CA SER A 385 -18.28 15.14 -7.53
C SER A 385 -18.46 13.97 -6.56
N ASP A 386 -17.44 13.10 -6.43
CA ASP A 386 -17.55 11.90 -5.62
C ASP A 386 -17.11 12.19 -4.19
N HIS A 387 -17.88 11.72 -3.22
CA HIS A 387 -17.57 11.85 -1.80
C HIS A 387 -17.48 10.46 -1.18
N PHE A 388 -16.49 10.26 -0.31
CA PHE A 388 -16.22 8.97 0.31
C PHE A 388 -15.85 9.13 1.78
N GLY A 389 -16.16 8.12 2.57
CA GLY A 389 -15.74 8.07 3.96
C GLY A 389 -15.54 6.66 4.49
N LEU A 390 -14.93 6.60 5.66
CA LEU A 390 -14.86 5.39 6.48
C LEU A 390 -15.67 5.60 7.74
N GLY A 391 -16.33 4.54 8.22
CA GLY A 391 -17.09 4.62 9.47
C GLY A 391 -17.41 3.26 10.06
N TYR A 392 -17.55 3.23 11.39
CA TYR A 392 -17.98 2.04 12.10
C TYR A 392 -19.49 1.98 12.15
N ILE A 393 -20.06 0.85 11.73
CA ILE A 393 -21.51 0.61 11.75
C ILE A 393 -21.79 -0.70 12.48
N LYS A 394 -22.82 -0.71 13.34
CA LYS A 394 -23.31 -1.92 14.01
C LYS A 394 -23.63 -3.01 12.98
N ARG A 395 -23.17 -4.24 13.23
CA ARG A 395 -23.25 -5.37 12.29
C ARG A 395 -24.68 -5.73 11.87
N GLN A 396 -25.65 -5.52 12.77
CA GLN A 396 -27.08 -5.80 12.50
C GLN A 396 -27.79 -4.66 11.77
N ALA A 397 -27.15 -3.49 11.61
CA ALA A 397 -27.80 -2.30 11.09
C ALA A 397 -27.54 -2.05 9.60
N ALA A 398 -26.46 -2.60 9.04
CA ALA A 398 -26.12 -2.41 7.64
C ALA A 398 -25.26 -3.55 7.09
N ALA A 399 -25.36 -3.74 5.78
CA ALA A 399 -24.46 -4.55 4.97
C ALA A 399 -24.05 -3.75 3.71
N ALA A 400 -23.18 -4.31 2.87
CA ALA A 400 -22.88 -3.72 1.58
C ALA A 400 -24.18 -3.44 0.78
N GLY A 401 -24.28 -2.24 0.21
CA GLY A 401 -25.46 -1.74 -0.50
C GLY A 401 -26.54 -1.10 0.38
N SER A 402 -26.44 -1.15 1.72
CA SER A 402 -27.40 -0.48 2.60
C SER A 402 -27.29 1.04 2.50
N GLU A 403 -28.43 1.72 2.51
CA GLU A 403 -28.50 3.18 2.64
C GLU A 403 -28.38 3.60 4.11
N VAL A 404 -27.65 4.70 4.34
CA VAL A 404 -27.43 5.31 5.67
C VAL A 404 -27.51 6.82 5.55
N ASN A 405 -27.78 7.52 6.65
CA ASN A 405 -27.77 8.99 6.70
C ASN A 405 -26.70 9.51 7.67
N ILE A 406 -26.00 10.56 7.25
CA ILE A 406 -25.04 11.33 8.05
C ILE A 406 -25.53 12.77 8.08
N GLY A 407 -26.31 13.13 9.11
CA GLY A 407 -27.11 14.35 9.08
C GLY A 407 -28.12 14.29 7.92
N ASP A 408 -28.10 15.31 7.06
CA ASP A 408 -28.96 15.39 5.86
C ASP A 408 -28.32 14.73 4.62
N VAL A 409 -27.09 14.22 4.73
CA VAL A 409 -26.37 13.59 3.62
C VAL A 409 -26.68 12.10 3.55
N LYS A 410 -27.14 11.66 2.38
CA LYS A 410 -27.32 10.23 2.08
C LYS A 410 -25.98 9.57 1.79
N GLY A 411 -25.81 8.36 2.31
CA GLY A 411 -24.67 7.50 2.01
C GLY A 411 -25.09 6.07 1.66
N THR A 412 -24.24 5.38 0.91
CA THR A 412 -24.37 3.96 0.59
C THR A 412 -23.16 3.22 1.13
N VAL A 413 -23.39 2.21 1.96
CA VAL A 413 -22.35 1.35 2.52
C VAL A 413 -21.76 0.48 1.41
N VAL A 414 -20.44 0.43 1.31
CA VAL A 414 -19.74 -0.35 0.27
C VAL A 414 -18.56 -1.12 0.83
N ASP A 415 -18.23 -2.23 0.17
CA ASP A 415 -16.95 -2.89 0.37
C ASP A 415 -15.81 -2.05 -0.21
N VAL A 416 -14.70 -2.04 0.51
CA VAL A 416 -13.47 -1.31 0.13
C VAL A 416 -12.33 -2.30 -0.02
N PRO A 417 -11.39 -2.06 -0.95
CA PRO A 417 -10.41 -3.08 -1.35
C PRO A 417 -9.63 -3.70 -0.19
N PHE A 418 -9.13 -2.89 0.74
CA PHE A 418 -8.37 -3.37 1.89
C PHE A 418 -9.21 -4.26 2.80
N LEU A 419 -10.41 -3.81 3.18
CA LEU A 419 -11.28 -4.55 4.11
C LEU A 419 -11.93 -5.78 3.46
N ALA A 420 -12.18 -5.76 2.16
CA ALA A 420 -12.75 -6.89 1.42
C ALA A 420 -11.81 -8.11 1.36
N ARG A 421 -10.49 -7.89 1.44
CA ARG A 421 -9.48 -8.97 1.51
C ARG A 421 -9.34 -9.58 2.90
N GLN A 422 -9.89 -8.93 3.92
CA GLN A 422 -9.80 -9.40 5.29
C GLN A 422 -10.77 -10.55 5.46
N SER A 423 -10.28 -11.68 5.96
CA SER A 423 -11.06 -12.89 6.12
C SER A 423 -11.38 -13.10 7.60
N PRO A 424 -12.61 -12.77 8.06
CA PRO A 424 -13.08 -13.30 9.32
C PRO A 424 -12.98 -14.81 9.26
N LEU A 425 -12.42 -15.44 10.30
CA LEU A 425 -12.31 -16.89 10.35
C LEU A 425 -13.71 -17.49 10.21
N THR A 426 -14.00 -18.08 9.06
CA THR A 426 -15.16 -18.95 8.92
C THR A 426 -14.91 -20.13 9.85
N ARG A 427 -15.82 -20.38 10.81
CA ARG A 427 -15.79 -21.59 11.62
C ARG A 427 -15.62 -22.77 10.66
N VAL A 428 -14.45 -23.41 10.67
CA VAL A 428 -14.33 -24.76 10.15
C VAL A 428 -15.27 -25.57 11.02
N SER A 429 -16.41 -25.97 10.47
CA SER A 429 -17.27 -26.93 11.13
C SER A 429 -16.45 -28.21 11.22
N SER A 430 -15.91 -28.49 12.40
CA SER A 430 -15.33 -29.80 12.69
C SER A 430 -16.38 -30.85 12.32
N PRO A 431 -16.06 -31.86 11.50
CA PRO A 431 -16.99 -32.96 11.28
C PRO A 431 -17.28 -33.56 12.66
N LYS A 432 -18.56 -33.64 13.02
CA LYS A 432 -18.97 -34.44 14.18
C LYS A 432 -18.43 -35.84 13.95
N GLN A 433 -17.44 -36.25 14.74
CA GLN A 433 -17.11 -37.65 14.89
C GLN A 433 -18.33 -38.28 15.58
N ASN A 434 -19.13 -39.00 14.80
CA ASN A 434 -20.10 -39.96 15.31
C ASN A 434 -19.39 -41.27 15.62
#